data_AF-A0A157SRH9-F1
#
_entry.id   AF-A0A157SRH9-F1
#
_cell.length_a   1.000
_cell.length_b   1.000
_cell.length_c   1.000
_cell.angle_alpha   90.00
_cell.angle_beta   90.00
_cell.angle_gamma   90.00
#
_symmetry.space_group_name_H-M   'P 1'
#
loop_
_entity.id
_entity.type
_entity.pdbx_description
1 polymer ?
#
loop_
_entity_poly.entity_id
_entity_poly.type
_entity_poly.pdbx_seq_one_letter_code
_entity_poly.pdbx_strand_id
1 'polypeptide(L)'
;MTLRHLLPTIFLYTEEQRGNQLVESEVFGIFSDVAGIDKLVVVHDPHNRLTFVYRVDHDSDNLDAVGMTQLDSTAFDGKQSTSINGLTYRLGPPSAALRLLRDKPRWIQDKGSVLGVLLQNAAVRSSRLTLRRIPRPRVTRIPPDAPIVRLPSAPDADT
;
A
#
# COMPACT_ATOMS: atom_id res chain seq x y z
N MET A 1 0.32 -29.54 -0.32
CA MET A 1 1.35 -28.54 0.06
C MET A 1 0.68 -27.19 0.12
N THR A 2 0.60 -26.60 1.31
CA THR A 2 -0.10 -25.34 1.57
C THR A 2 0.59 -24.18 0.83
N LEU A 3 -0.12 -23.49 -0.07
CA LEU A 3 0.38 -22.28 -0.71
C LEU A 3 0.56 -21.22 0.39
N ARG A 4 1.80 -20.97 0.78
CA ARG A 4 2.15 -19.79 1.58
C ARG A 4 2.07 -18.58 0.67
N HIS A 5 1.38 -17.52 1.09
CA HIS A 5 1.62 -16.20 0.51
C HIS A 5 3.13 -15.94 0.55
N LEU A 6 3.74 -15.70 -0.62
CA LEU A 6 5.18 -15.48 -0.73
C LEU A 6 5.60 -14.13 -0.12
N LEU A 7 4.64 -13.22 0.02
CA LEU A 7 4.81 -11.90 0.59
C LEU A 7 4.03 -11.77 1.92
N PRO A 8 4.51 -10.97 2.87
CA PRO A 8 3.73 -10.64 4.05
C PRO A 8 2.52 -9.77 3.68
N THR A 9 1.47 -9.87 4.50
CA THR A 9 0.20 -9.17 4.27
C THR A 9 -0.15 -8.26 5.44
N ILE A 10 -0.96 -7.23 5.14
CA ILE A 10 -1.62 -6.36 6.12
C ILE A 10 -3.10 -6.23 5.75
N PHE A 11 -3.93 -5.73 6.66
CA PHE A 11 -5.29 -5.33 6.37
C PHE A 11 -5.41 -3.83 6.20
N LEU A 12 -5.93 -3.41 5.06
CA LEU A 12 -6.28 -2.03 4.78
C LEU A 12 -7.78 -1.85 4.94
N TYR A 13 -8.18 -1.00 5.88
CA TYR A 13 -9.56 -0.54 5.97
C TYR A 13 -9.82 0.44 4.83
N THR A 14 -10.69 0.05 3.91
CA THR A 14 -11.04 0.84 2.72
C THR A 14 -12.50 1.30 2.81
N GLU A 15 -12.72 2.57 2.48
CA GLU A 15 -14.07 3.15 2.40
C GLU A 15 -14.61 3.04 0.96
N GLU A 16 -15.16 1.88 0.59
CA GLU A 16 -15.67 1.64 -0.76
C GLU A 16 -17.16 1.94 -0.91
N GLN A 17 -17.61 2.21 -2.15
CA GLN A 17 -19.05 2.41 -2.42
C GLN A 17 -19.88 1.16 -2.10
N ARG A 18 -19.27 -0.03 -2.18
CA ARG A 18 -19.93 -1.31 -1.89
C ARG A 18 -19.93 -1.68 -0.40
N GLY A 19 -19.40 -0.82 0.46
CA GLY A 19 -19.30 -1.02 1.91
C GLY A 19 -17.86 -0.90 2.40
N ASN A 20 -17.71 -0.46 3.64
CA ASN A 20 -16.41 -0.32 4.26
C ASN A 20 -15.93 -1.67 4.79
N GLN A 21 -14.68 -2.04 4.52
CA GLN A 21 -14.17 -3.36 4.81
C GLN A 21 -12.66 -3.36 5.05
N LEU A 22 -12.16 -4.39 5.72
CA LEU A 22 -10.74 -4.67 5.85
C LEU A 22 -10.31 -5.60 4.72
N VAL A 23 -9.45 -5.12 3.84
CA VAL A 23 -8.92 -5.87 2.71
C VAL A 23 -7.52 -6.36 3.05
N GLU A 24 -7.31 -7.67 3.02
CA GLU A 24 -5.98 -8.25 3.07
C GLU A 24 -5.20 -7.90 1.80
N SER A 25 -4.05 -7.24 1.98
CA SER A 25 -3.24 -6.66 0.92
C SER A 25 -1.78 -7.08 1.09
N GLU A 26 -1.09 -7.33 -0.02
CA GLU A 26 0.30 -7.78 -0.02
C GLU A 26 1.25 -6.59 0.13
N VAL A 27 2.25 -6.72 1.00
CA VAL A 27 3.30 -5.71 1.17
C VAL A 27 4.47 -6.07 0.24
N PHE A 28 4.68 -5.27 -0.78
CA PHE A 28 5.77 -5.47 -1.74
C PHE A 28 7.11 -5.04 -1.17
N GLY A 29 7.14 -3.95 -0.40
CA GLY A 29 8.39 -3.42 0.14
C GLY A 29 8.30 -1.95 0.50
N ILE A 30 9.45 -1.29 0.45
CA ILE A 30 9.59 0.11 0.86
C ILE A 30 10.39 0.89 -0.18
N PHE A 31 9.98 2.12 -0.48
CA PHE A 31 10.83 3.11 -1.11
C PHE A 31 11.53 3.89 -0.01
N SER A 32 12.86 4.00 -0.08
CA SER A 32 13.64 4.87 0.80
C SER A 32 14.44 5.82 -0.06
N ASP A 33 14.26 7.12 0.15
CA ASP A 33 15.13 8.10 -0.51
C ASP A 33 16.59 7.89 -0.08
N VAL A 34 17.53 8.42 -0.87
CA VAL A 34 18.97 8.24 -0.60
C VAL A 34 19.38 8.82 0.75
N ALA A 35 18.72 9.89 1.21
CA ALA A 35 18.98 10.47 2.53
C ALA A 35 18.37 9.67 3.69
N GLY A 36 17.47 8.72 3.41
CA GLY A 36 16.77 7.91 4.40
C GLY A 36 15.73 8.67 5.22
N ILE A 37 15.38 9.89 4.78
CA ILE A 37 14.41 10.78 5.41
C ILE A 37 13.00 10.34 5.04
N ASP A 38 12.77 10.14 3.74
CA ASP A 38 11.47 9.73 3.21
C ASP A 38 11.42 8.23 3.00
N LYS A 39 10.50 7.60 3.74
CA LYS A 39 10.24 6.17 3.69
C LYS A 39 8.77 5.93 3.39
N LEU A 40 8.51 5.23 2.29
CA LEU A 40 7.16 4.99 1.78
C LEU A 40 6.93 3.50 1.64
N VAL A 41 5.80 3.01 2.15
CA VAL A 41 5.43 1.59 2.04
C VAL A 41 4.74 1.34 0.71
N VAL A 42 5.09 0.24 0.05
CA VAL A 42 4.45 -0.18 -1.19
C VAL A 42 3.56 -1.38 -0.92
N VAL A 43 2.26 -1.21 -1.20
CA VAL A 43 1.23 -2.22 -0.95
C VAL A 43 0.43 -2.47 -2.21
N HIS A 44 0.23 -3.74 -2.53
CA HIS A 44 -0.58 -4.20 -3.65
C HIS A 44 -2.00 -4.49 -3.18
N ASP A 45 -2.97 -3.81 -3.80
CA ASP A 45 -4.38 -4.10 -3.65
C ASP A 45 -4.78 -5.20 -4.66
N PRO A 46 -5.09 -6.41 -4.18
CA PRO A 46 -5.39 -7.56 -5.03
C PRO A 46 -6.73 -7.43 -5.77
N HIS A 47 -7.69 -6.65 -5.25
CA HIS A 47 -9.02 -6.55 -5.86
C HIS A 47 -9.01 -5.64 -7.08
N ASN A 48 -8.25 -4.55 -6.99
CA ASN A 48 -8.14 -3.58 -8.07
C ASN A 48 -6.90 -3.79 -8.95
N ARG A 49 -6.00 -4.72 -8.54
CA ARG A 49 -4.70 -4.98 -9.18
C ARG A 49 -3.84 -3.71 -9.27
N LEU A 50 -3.96 -2.84 -8.27
CA LEU A 50 -3.25 -1.57 -8.20
C LEU A 50 -2.21 -1.63 -7.10
N THR A 51 -1.01 -1.13 -7.38
CA THR A 51 0.05 -1.03 -6.39
C THR A 51 0.24 0.42 -6.00
N PHE A 52 -0.11 0.73 -4.76
CA PHE A 52 -0.03 2.06 -4.20
C PHE A 52 1.24 2.23 -3.36
N VAL A 53 1.74 3.47 -3.36
CA VAL A 53 2.85 3.92 -2.53
C VAL A 53 2.26 4.81 -1.45
N TYR A 54 2.50 4.46 -0.20
CA TYR A 54 1.92 5.11 0.97
C TYR A 54 2.97 5.78 1.84
N ARG A 55 2.64 6.96 2.34
CA ARG A 55 3.26 7.49 3.54
C ARG A 55 2.50 6.97 4.76
N VAL A 56 3.25 6.66 5.82
CA VAL A 56 2.70 6.15 7.07
C VAL A 56 2.47 7.30 8.04
N ASP A 57 1.24 7.45 8.50
CA ASP A 57 0.87 8.32 9.62
C ASP A 57 0.59 7.43 10.84
N HIS A 58 1.57 7.39 11.74
CA HIS A 58 1.52 6.56 12.94
C HIS A 58 0.55 7.07 14.01
N ASP A 59 0.22 8.37 14.00
CA ASP A 59 -0.59 8.96 15.06
C ASP A 59 -2.07 8.65 14.82
N SER A 60 -2.47 8.53 13.55
CA SER A 60 -3.84 8.24 13.15
C SER A 60 -4.04 6.85 12.52
N ASP A 61 -2.99 6.03 12.48
CA ASP A 61 -2.97 4.72 11.82
C ASP A 61 -3.41 4.76 10.35
N ASN A 62 -3.17 5.89 9.68
CA ASN A 62 -3.52 6.07 8.29
C ASN A 62 -2.32 5.79 7.38
N LEU A 63 -2.60 5.21 6.23
CA LEU A 63 -1.74 5.16 5.08
C LEU A 63 -2.25 6.16 4.05
N ASP A 64 -1.45 7.19 3.82
CA ASP A 64 -1.75 8.24 2.85
C ASP A 64 -1.11 7.87 1.52
N ALA A 65 -1.92 7.55 0.53
CA ALA A 65 -1.45 7.27 -0.82
C ALA A 65 -0.78 8.53 -1.37
N VAL A 66 0.47 8.38 -1.76
CA VAL A 66 1.26 9.43 -2.40
C VAL A 66 1.57 9.08 -3.85
N GLY A 67 1.34 7.86 -4.31
CA GLY A 67 1.55 7.51 -5.71
C GLY A 67 1.13 6.08 -6.04
N MET A 68 1.40 5.72 -7.30
CA MET A 68 1.25 4.35 -7.79
C MET A 68 2.55 3.91 -8.46
N THR A 69 2.79 2.61 -8.49
CA THR A 69 3.92 2.01 -9.18
C THR A 69 3.47 0.81 -10.01
N GLN A 70 4.20 0.54 -11.08
CA GLN A 70 4.05 -0.66 -11.92
C GLN A 70 5.16 -1.69 -11.65
N LEU A 71 6.03 -1.42 -10.67
CA LEU A 71 7.07 -2.35 -10.25
C LEU A 71 6.44 -3.60 -9.62
N ASP A 72 6.94 -4.76 -10.02
CA ASP A 72 6.59 -6.03 -9.39
C ASP A 72 7.28 -6.21 -8.03
N SER A 73 6.85 -7.21 -7.28
CA SER A 73 7.38 -7.51 -5.95
C SER A 73 8.84 -7.98 -5.96
N THR A 74 9.35 -8.52 -7.08
CA THR A 74 10.73 -9.01 -7.19
C THR A 74 11.74 -7.87 -7.27
N ALA A 75 11.31 -6.68 -7.67
CA ALA A 75 12.14 -5.47 -7.65
C ALA A 75 12.52 -5.01 -6.22
N PHE A 76 11.77 -5.45 -5.20
CA PHE A 76 11.97 -5.07 -3.81
C PHE A 76 12.93 -6.02 -3.09
N ASP A 77 14.18 -6.06 -3.56
CA ASP A 77 15.22 -6.98 -3.08
C ASP A 77 16.32 -6.29 -2.23
N GLY A 78 16.26 -4.96 -2.07
CA GLY A 78 17.26 -4.15 -1.38
C GLY A 78 18.43 -3.69 -2.26
N LYS A 79 18.52 -4.15 -3.50
CA LYS A 79 19.64 -3.87 -4.43
C LYS A 79 19.24 -2.90 -5.52
N GLN A 80 17.97 -2.91 -5.92
CA GLN A 80 17.47 -2.05 -6.98
C GLN A 80 17.14 -0.63 -6.51
N SER A 81 17.01 0.28 -7.45
CA SER A 81 16.59 1.66 -7.23
C SER A 81 15.71 2.12 -8.38
N THR A 82 14.83 3.07 -8.11
CA THR A 82 13.97 3.72 -9.11
C THR A 82 14.03 5.23 -8.98
N SER A 83 13.70 5.96 -10.04
CA SER A 83 13.60 7.41 -9.99
C SER A 83 12.15 7.84 -10.19
N ILE A 84 11.64 8.65 -9.27
CA ILE A 84 10.28 9.20 -9.33
C ILE A 84 10.35 10.68 -8.99
N ASN A 85 9.76 11.52 -9.83
CA ASN A 85 9.84 12.98 -9.72
C ASN A 85 11.28 13.54 -9.62
N GLY A 86 12.27 12.89 -10.26
CA GLY A 86 13.67 13.30 -10.20
C GLY A 86 14.39 12.96 -8.91
N LEU A 87 13.73 12.28 -7.97
CA LEU A 87 14.33 11.73 -6.75
C LEU A 87 14.59 10.23 -6.93
N THR A 88 15.76 9.78 -6.46
CA THR A 88 16.13 8.36 -6.47
C THR A 88 15.71 7.69 -5.18
N TYR A 89 15.01 6.56 -5.30
CA TYR A 89 14.58 5.73 -4.20
C TYR A 89 15.22 4.35 -4.29
N ARG A 90 15.80 3.87 -3.19
CA ARG A 90 16.19 2.47 -3.03
C ARG A 90 14.95 1.63 -2.76
N LEU A 91 14.90 0.45 -3.38
CA LEU A 91 13.80 -0.52 -3.25
C LEU A 91 14.14 -1.54 -2.18
N GLY A 92 13.61 -1.35 -0.96
CA GLY A 92 13.86 -2.23 0.17
C GLY A 92 12.85 -3.38 0.28
N PRO A 93 13.24 -4.51 0.92
CA PRO A 93 12.42 -5.71 1.00
C PRO A 93 11.16 -5.54 1.86
N PRO A 94 10.17 -6.46 1.75
CA PRO A 94 8.95 -6.46 2.56
C PRO A 94 9.21 -6.36 4.07
N SER A 95 10.26 -7.01 4.57
CA SER A 95 10.62 -6.97 5.99
C SER A 95 11.00 -5.57 6.48
N ALA A 96 11.57 -4.71 5.63
CA ALA A 96 11.86 -3.32 5.97
C ALA A 96 10.58 -2.48 6.05
N ALA A 97 9.61 -2.78 5.18
CA ALA A 97 8.30 -2.14 5.21
C ALA A 97 7.52 -2.52 6.48
N LEU A 98 7.50 -3.79 6.87
CA LEU A 98 6.85 -4.23 8.10
C LEU A 98 7.43 -3.56 9.35
N ARG A 99 8.75 -3.39 9.41
CA ARG A 99 9.42 -2.62 10.48
C ARG A 99 8.94 -1.16 10.51
N LEU A 100 8.80 -0.52 9.35
CA LEU A 100 8.23 0.82 9.28
C LEU A 100 6.79 0.83 9.80
N LEU A 101 5.99 -0.17 9.46
CA LEU A 101 4.63 -0.37 9.98
C LEU A 101 4.59 -0.85 11.45
N ARG A 102 5.74 -0.98 12.13
CA ARG A 102 5.84 -1.49 13.52
C ARG A 102 5.13 -2.85 13.70
N ASP A 103 5.17 -3.68 12.66
CA ASP A 103 4.48 -4.98 12.60
C ASP A 103 2.96 -4.90 12.89
N LYS A 104 2.37 -3.70 12.78
CA LYS A 104 0.94 -3.48 12.99
C LYS A 104 0.17 -4.08 11.82
N PRO A 105 -0.80 -4.98 12.07
CA PRO A 105 -1.47 -5.71 10.99
C PRO A 105 -2.61 -4.92 10.34
N ARG A 106 -3.15 -3.88 10.99
CA ARG A 106 -4.36 -3.17 10.52
C ARG A 106 -4.08 -1.68 10.37
N TRP A 107 -4.45 -1.16 9.22
CA TRP A 107 -4.22 0.23 8.82
C TRP A 107 -5.45 0.80 8.13
N ILE A 108 -5.60 2.12 8.15
CA ILE A 108 -6.67 2.85 7.47
C ILE A 108 -6.11 3.38 6.15
N GLN A 109 -6.77 3.11 5.04
CA GLN A 109 -6.42 3.73 3.76
C GLN A 109 -7.12 5.10 3.67
N ASP A 110 -6.37 6.20 3.62
CA ASP A 110 -6.99 7.52 3.51
C ASP A 110 -7.60 7.72 2.12
N LYS A 111 -8.93 7.71 2.04
CA LYS A 111 -9.66 7.84 0.78
C LYS A 111 -9.38 9.14 0.02
N GLY A 112 -9.15 10.24 0.75
CA GLY A 112 -8.84 11.53 0.13
C GLY A 112 -7.53 11.51 -0.64
N SER A 113 -6.54 10.81 -0.12
CA SER A 113 -5.22 10.62 -0.72
C SER A 113 -5.28 9.67 -1.91
N VAL A 114 -5.96 8.52 -1.80
CA VAL A 114 -6.15 7.55 -2.89
C VAL A 114 -6.82 8.20 -4.10
N LEU A 115 -7.93 8.92 -3.88
CA LEU A 115 -8.61 9.62 -4.96
C LEU A 115 -7.72 10.69 -5.61
N GLY A 116 -6.92 11.41 -4.81
CA GLY A 116 -5.95 12.37 -5.32
C GLY A 116 -4.91 11.73 -6.25
N VAL A 117 -4.37 10.59 -5.83
CA VAL A 117 -3.41 9.79 -6.62
C VAL A 117 -4.04 9.26 -7.90
N LEU A 118 -5.25 8.72 -7.85
CA LEU A 118 -5.96 8.18 -9.02
C LEU A 118 -6.24 9.27 -10.06
N LEU A 119 -6.74 10.43 -9.64
CA LEU A 119 -6.99 11.58 -10.52
C LEU A 119 -5.70 12.07 -11.19
N GLN A 120 -4.59 12.12 -10.44
CA GLN A 120 -3.30 12.52 -10.99
C GLN A 120 -2.76 11.50 -12.00
N ASN A 121 -2.83 10.21 -11.68
CA ASN A 121 -2.39 9.16 -12.60
C ASN A 121 -3.19 9.18 -13.91
N ALA A 122 -4.50 9.39 -13.83
CA ALA A 122 -5.36 9.54 -15.01
C ALA A 122 -4.96 10.75 -15.89
N ALA A 123 -4.53 11.86 -15.27
CA ALA A 123 -4.17 13.08 -15.98
C ALA A 123 -2.78 13.01 -16.65
N VAL A 124 -1.79 12.35 -16.02
CA VAL A 124 -0.37 12.48 -16.40
C VAL A 124 0.23 11.20 -17.00
N ARG A 125 -0.51 10.08 -16.98
CA ARG A 125 -0.12 8.77 -17.56
C ARG A 125 1.32 8.31 -17.22
N SER A 126 1.85 8.73 -16.07
CA SER A 126 3.18 8.35 -15.58
C SER A 126 3.20 8.31 -14.06
N SER A 127 4.04 7.44 -13.50
CA SER A 127 4.22 7.29 -12.05
C SER A 127 4.79 8.57 -11.47
N ARG A 128 4.01 9.26 -10.64
CA ARG A 128 4.43 10.44 -9.88
C ARG A 128 4.04 10.29 -8.42
N LEU A 129 4.93 10.76 -7.54
CA LEU A 129 4.56 10.98 -6.15
C LEU A 129 3.86 12.33 -5.99
N THR A 130 2.93 12.43 -5.06
CA THR A 130 2.12 13.60 -4.81
C THR A 130 1.75 13.70 -3.34
N LEU A 131 1.69 14.95 -2.87
CA LEU A 131 1.13 15.27 -1.57
C LEU A 131 -0.33 15.71 -1.70
N ARG A 132 -0.87 15.72 -2.93
CA ARG A 132 -2.21 16.23 -3.20
C ARG A 132 -3.24 15.27 -2.61
N ARG A 133 -3.97 15.78 -1.63
CA ARG A 133 -5.09 15.10 -0.98
C ARG A 133 -6.38 15.85 -1.27
N ILE A 134 -7.47 15.14 -1.50
CA ILE A 134 -8.80 15.75 -1.55
C ILE A 134 -9.24 16.05 -0.11
N PRO A 135 -9.53 17.31 0.26
CA PRO A 135 -9.95 17.64 1.62
C PRO A 135 -11.26 16.94 1.99
N ARG A 136 -11.23 16.13 3.05
CA ARG A 136 -12.39 15.45 3.63
C ARG A 136 -12.11 15.01 5.07
N PRO A 137 -13.16 14.74 5.87
CA PRO A 137 -13.01 14.08 7.16
C PRO A 137 -12.24 12.76 7.02
N ARG A 138 -11.30 12.53 7.95
CA ARG A 138 -10.52 11.30 8.04
C ARG A 138 -11.24 10.28 8.89
N VAL A 139 -11.14 9.02 8.48
CA VAL A 139 -11.38 7.92 9.40
C VAL A 139 -10.17 7.81 10.31
N THR A 140 -10.42 7.84 11.62
CA THR A 140 -9.39 7.72 12.65
C THR A 140 -9.50 6.42 13.43
N ARG A 141 -10.53 5.62 13.15
CA ARG A 141 -10.78 4.36 13.84
C ARG A 141 -11.44 3.35 12.90
N ILE A 142 -10.90 2.13 12.90
CA ILE A 142 -11.48 0.98 12.22
C ILE A 142 -12.63 0.44 13.09
N PRO A 143 -13.86 0.28 12.55
CA PRO A 143 -14.96 -0.36 13.26
C PRO A 143 -14.59 -1.79 13.69
N PRO A 144 -14.93 -2.24 14.92
CA PRO A 144 -14.58 -3.57 15.41
C PRO A 144 -15.15 -4.72 14.57
N ASP A 145 -16.30 -4.49 13.95
CA ASP A 145 -17.11 -5.40 13.15
C ASP A 145 -16.89 -5.23 11.64
N ALA A 146 -15.86 -4.46 11.23
CA ALA A 146 -15.54 -4.28 9.82
C ALA A 146 -15.31 -5.66 9.15
N PRO A 147 -16.07 -5.98 8.08
CA PRO A 147 -15.94 -7.26 7.40
C PRO A 147 -14.53 -7.42 6.84
N ILE A 148 -13.99 -8.62 6.91
CA ILE A 148 -12.64 -8.93 6.42
C ILE A 148 -12.74 -9.65 5.08
N VAL A 149 -12.12 -9.08 4.07
CA VAL A 149 -11.91 -9.71 2.77
C VAL A 149 -10.47 -10.21 2.71
N ARG A 150 -10.34 -11.53 2.57
CA ARG A 150 -9.05 -12.21 2.48
C ARG A 150 -8.57 -12.27 1.04
N LEU A 151 -7.27 -12.40 0.87
CA LEU A 151 -6.71 -12.81 -0.41
C LEU A 151 -7.34 -14.16 -0.82
N PRO A 152 -7.61 -14.40 -2.11
CA PRO A 152 -8.01 -15.72 -2.55
C PRO A 152 -6.93 -16.72 -2.14
N SER A 153 -7.26 -17.61 -1.20
CA SER A 153 -6.53 -18.87 -1.09
C SER A 153 -6.66 -19.55 -2.45
N ALA A 154 -5.55 -20.00 -3.03
CA ALA A 154 -5.62 -20.83 -4.24
C ALA A 154 -6.68 -21.93 -4.02
N PRO A 155 -7.50 -22.27 -5.02
CA PRO A 155 -8.44 -23.36 -4.87
C PRO A 155 -7.63 -24.59 -4.42
N ASP A 156 -8.02 -25.18 -3.29
CA ASP A 156 -7.58 -26.52 -2.95
C ASP A 156 -7.83 -27.36 -4.20
N ALA A 157 -6.76 -27.93 -4.76
CA ALA A 157 -6.88 -28.94 -5.79
C ALA A 157 -7.53 -30.16 -5.13
N ASP A 158 -8.85 -30.13 -5.05
CA ASP A 158 -9.67 -31.22 -4.60
C ASP A 158 -9.94 -32.11 -5.81
N THR A 159 -9.58 -33.39 -5.66
CA THR A 159 -9.69 -34.56 -6.56
C THR A 159 -8.57 -34.81 -7.57
#